data_AF-A0A350H4C0-F1
#
_entry.id   AF-A0A350H4C0-F1
#
_cell.length_a   1.000
_cell.length_b   1.000
_cell.length_c   1.000
_cell.angle_alpha   90.00
_cell.angle_beta   90.00
_cell.angle_gamma   90.00
#
_symmetry.space_group_name_H-M   'P 1'
#
loop_
_entity.id
_entity.type
_entity.pdbx_description
1 polymer ?
#
loop_
_entity_poly.entity_id
_entity_poly.type
_entity_poly.pdbx_seq_one_letter_code
_entity_poly.pdbx_strand_id
1 'polypeptide(L)'
;MRDMSKFGRAVSKVSKKAVAIAIAFAMSLPNAAYAEGTQIPETSYTSQTQEENFFVTPEEHLQDIIDEARALNVPDAFIRHYLASDFQDEKIAAFDKNMSVVTNDEGVEGVEIKSVKLTKFAKNKIDLGNFDFGEYKAGNMVYNFIASRKLKGKAYLYTEKSEEPIATFEIKRTVDDSWGKTKNLAVDVRKANLTGEQHLYLKVVPDSVLNTDGTINESASGKGSLYLESLFFTEGSTPVVSFDIDKEFNTIEDVNGSETHTTMGYGTMNIQVPDGYRSPVNDEVLSDRTYDLDFIKGRGNSTWKQTKKPYKVKLDKAEEVLGMPKNKHWGLLANYFDYTLLRNRYTFYLAEKLGLDYTPHSVAVDVVMDGEFYGSYQLAETVRIGENRVDIGDLEEDPSDVTGGYLLQHMASWLSGEDLPMVGDPKGTHLVVEKPEYDDDYDEDLKQEQLNYIDGFLRDIDAAVKKTAESDSDEVSAEVPNWRDVLDEESLIKYTLMQELSLNGDAYGGSTYYYKPRGEKEKLYCGPAWDFDFVAWGAYQTDFENPQSEAGVIDGEIEIENVDDSKASVAQTEEDEDMGYGVKNFGPITRAPWFMKLYYHDADFRENVIKIWDEFSKLLKESAKEGG
;
A
#
# COMPACT_ATOMS: atom_id res chain seq x y z
N MET A 1 2.89 -13.24 26.51
CA MET A 1 2.74 -11.75 26.48
C MET A 1 4.06 -10.98 26.68
N ARG A 2 4.78 -11.06 27.81
CA ARG A 2 6.08 -10.34 27.99
C ARG A 2 7.17 -10.67 26.96
N ASP A 3 7.07 -11.84 26.31
CA ASP A 3 8.00 -12.28 25.25
C ASP A 3 7.58 -11.79 23.84
N MET A 4 6.28 -11.50 23.63
CA MET A 4 5.74 -10.96 22.37
C MET A 4 6.25 -9.54 22.10
N SER A 5 6.28 -8.69 23.13
CA SER A 5 6.79 -7.32 23.03
C SER A 5 8.32 -7.25 22.86
N LYS A 6 9.04 -8.33 23.18
CA LYS A 6 10.48 -8.45 22.87
C LYS A 6 10.71 -8.89 21.42
N PHE A 7 9.86 -9.77 20.89
CA PHE A 7 9.93 -10.22 19.51
C PHE A 7 9.55 -9.11 18.51
N GLY A 8 8.49 -8.33 18.77
CA GLY A 8 8.12 -7.17 17.94
C GLY A 8 9.25 -6.13 17.80
N ARG A 9 10.07 -5.95 18.86
CA ARG A 9 11.28 -5.10 18.85
C ARG A 9 12.51 -5.74 18.18
N ALA A 10 12.50 -7.04 17.91
CA ALA A 10 13.55 -7.75 17.20
C ALA A 10 13.28 -7.80 15.68
N VAL A 11 12.01 -7.89 15.28
CA VAL A 11 11.57 -7.82 13.87
C VAL A 11 11.80 -6.41 13.28
N SER A 12 11.77 -5.35 14.09
CA SER A 12 12.17 -4.01 13.62
C SER A 12 13.66 -3.87 13.25
N LYS A 13 14.47 -4.91 13.45
CA LYS A 13 15.89 -4.97 13.06
C LYS A 13 16.14 -5.80 11.77
N VAL A 14 15.10 -6.10 11.00
CA VAL A 14 15.21 -6.93 9.79
C VAL A 14 16.07 -6.25 8.71
N SER A 15 17.13 -6.96 8.33
CA SER A 15 17.90 -6.93 7.08
C SER A 15 18.14 -5.56 6.42
N LYS A 16 19.41 -5.10 6.47
CA LYS A 16 19.93 -3.98 5.65
C LYS A 16 19.57 -4.08 4.17
N LYS A 17 19.29 -5.29 3.65
CA LYS A 17 18.90 -5.54 2.27
C LYS A 17 17.43 -5.20 2.00
N ALA A 18 16.53 -5.47 2.95
CA ALA A 18 15.12 -5.07 2.88
C ALA A 18 14.96 -3.55 3.04
N VAL A 19 15.78 -2.95 3.91
CA VAL A 19 15.85 -1.49 4.11
C VAL A 19 16.41 -0.80 2.86
N ALA A 20 17.50 -1.31 2.25
CA ALA A 20 18.04 -0.76 1.01
C ALA A 20 17.05 -0.85 -0.17
N ILE A 21 16.30 -1.95 -0.26
CA ILE A 21 15.23 -2.13 -1.25
C ILE A 21 14.07 -1.16 -0.96
N ALA A 22 13.62 -1.04 0.29
CA ALA A 22 12.57 -0.11 0.71
C ALA A 22 12.95 1.37 0.47
N ILE A 23 14.22 1.73 0.66
CA ILE A 23 14.75 3.07 0.41
C ILE A 23 14.84 3.36 -1.10
N ALA A 24 15.36 2.42 -1.90
CA ALA A 24 15.30 2.53 -3.36
C ALA A 24 13.84 2.62 -3.88
N PHE A 25 12.89 2.00 -3.16
CA PHE A 25 11.45 2.11 -3.44
C PHE A 25 10.84 3.45 -2.99
N ALA A 26 11.24 4.02 -1.86
CA ALA A 26 10.78 5.34 -1.41
C ALA A 26 11.19 6.46 -2.39
N MET A 27 12.31 6.27 -3.10
CA MET A 27 12.79 7.19 -4.14
C MET A 27 11.93 7.21 -5.43
N SER A 28 10.94 6.32 -5.54
CA SER A 28 9.97 6.26 -6.64
C SER A 28 8.86 7.32 -6.53
N LEU A 29 8.81 8.08 -5.43
CA LEU A 29 7.87 9.18 -5.26
C LEU A 29 8.20 10.33 -6.23
N PRO A 30 7.22 10.85 -7.00
CA PRO A 30 7.46 12.02 -7.83
C PRO A 30 7.87 13.23 -6.99
N ASN A 31 8.90 13.97 -7.41
CA ASN A 31 9.18 15.34 -6.92
C ASN A 31 7.92 16.24 -6.98
N ALA A 32 6.99 15.94 -7.90
CA ALA A 32 5.71 16.62 -8.02
C ALA A 32 4.72 16.38 -6.87
N ALA A 33 4.90 15.31 -6.06
CA ALA A 33 4.11 15.04 -4.86
C ALA A 33 4.54 15.92 -3.66
N TYR A 34 5.65 16.63 -3.80
CA TYR A 34 6.32 17.33 -2.72
C TYR A 34 6.65 18.80 -3.06
N ALA A 35 6.28 19.27 -4.25
CA ALA A 35 6.36 20.67 -4.62
C ALA A 35 5.47 21.51 -3.70
N GLU A 36 6.04 22.58 -3.13
CA GLU A 36 5.36 23.53 -2.25
C GLU A 36 3.98 23.95 -2.78
N GLY A 37 2.97 23.94 -1.89
CA GLY A 37 1.68 24.59 -2.18
C GLY A 37 0.43 23.74 -2.02
N THR A 38 0.50 22.51 -1.51
CA THR A 38 -0.72 21.83 -1.03
C THR A 38 -1.23 22.55 0.22
N GLN A 39 -2.11 23.54 0.04
CA GLN A 39 -3.02 23.94 1.11
C GLN A 39 -3.80 22.68 1.49
N ILE A 40 -3.53 22.16 2.69
CA ILE A 40 -4.48 21.30 3.40
C ILE A 40 -5.77 22.11 3.41
N PRO A 41 -6.86 21.67 2.74
CA PRO A 41 -8.13 22.37 2.85
C PRO A 41 -8.44 22.48 4.34
N GLU A 42 -8.76 23.68 4.83
CA GLU A 42 -9.29 23.87 6.17
C GLU A 42 -10.51 22.96 6.30
N THR A 43 -10.28 21.78 6.85
CA THR A 43 -11.34 20.89 7.24
C THR A 43 -12.09 21.62 8.32
N SER A 44 -13.39 21.77 8.14
CA SER A 44 -14.32 22.21 9.18
C SER A 44 -14.42 21.15 10.29
N TYR A 45 -13.29 20.85 10.94
CA TYR A 45 -13.21 20.11 12.19
C TYR A 45 -13.15 21.16 13.31
N THR A 46 -14.30 21.74 13.62
CA THR A 46 -14.42 22.52 14.85
C THR A 46 -14.53 21.59 16.04
N SER A 47 -13.39 21.22 16.62
CA SER A 47 -13.24 21.14 18.08
C SER A 47 -11.76 21.18 18.48
N GLN A 48 -11.30 22.42 18.69
CA GLN A 48 -10.36 22.89 19.70
C GLN A 48 -8.98 22.18 19.85
N THR A 49 -7.97 22.91 19.33
CA THR A 49 -6.62 23.09 19.88
C THR A 49 -5.79 21.85 20.15
N GLN A 50 -5.09 21.39 19.12
CA GLN A 50 -3.65 21.08 19.15
C GLN A 50 -3.11 21.19 17.72
N GLU A 51 -2.73 22.41 17.34
CA GLU A 51 -1.79 22.63 16.25
C GLU A 51 -0.40 22.28 16.78
N GLU A 52 0.11 21.08 16.51
CA GLU A 52 1.55 20.85 16.52
C GLU A 52 1.95 20.00 15.31
N ASN A 53 3.01 20.47 14.65
CA ASN A 53 3.53 20.06 13.36
C ASN A 53 3.96 18.58 13.37
N PHE A 54 3.16 17.67 12.78
CA PHE A 54 3.52 16.26 12.60
C PHE A 54 4.12 15.92 11.23
N PHE A 55 4.47 16.92 10.42
CA PHE A 55 5.00 16.71 9.08
C PHE A 55 6.35 17.42 8.94
N VAL A 56 7.44 16.64 9.03
CA VAL A 56 8.76 17.06 8.53
C VAL A 56 8.60 17.49 7.09
N THR A 57 9.29 18.55 6.68
CA THR A 57 9.13 19.07 5.32
C THR A 57 9.56 18.01 4.29
N PRO A 58 8.82 17.85 3.18
CA PRO A 58 9.11 16.80 2.21
C PRO A 58 10.51 16.80 1.59
N GLU A 59 11.15 17.97 1.47
CA GLU A 59 12.47 18.12 0.84
C GLU A 59 13.60 17.61 1.74
N GLU A 60 13.52 17.83 3.05
CA GLU A 60 14.49 17.31 4.01
C GLU A 60 14.47 15.77 4.04
N HIS A 61 13.28 15.17 3.91
CA HIS A 61 13.12 13.72 3.92
C HIS A 61 13.70 13.02 2.68
N LEU A 62 13.59 13.63 1.49
CA LEU A 62 14.12 13.03 0.26
C LEU A 62 15.65 12.96 0.26
N GLN A 63 16.32 14.00 0.76
CA GLN A 63 17.78 14.03 0.82
C GLN A 63 18.31 12.99 1.82
N ASP A 64 17.66 12.84 2.98
CA ASP A 64 17.99 11.81 3.96
C ASP A 64 17.84 10.39 3.37
N ILE A 65 16.77 10.13 2.62
CA ILE A 65 16.56 8.84 1.92
C ILE A 65 17.69 8.59 0.90
N ILE A 66 18.06 9.59 0.10
CA ILE A 66 19.14 9.46 -0.88
C ILE A 66 20.48 9.17 -0.19
N ASP A 67 20.76 9.86 0.91
CA ASP A 67 22.00 9.67 1.66
C ASP A 67 22.04 8.31 2.37
N GLU A 68 20.90 7.81 2.86
CA GLU A 68 20.78 6.45 3.37
C GLU A 68 20.97 5.40 2.26
N ALA A 69 20.38 5.61 1.08
CA ALA A 69 20.57 4.73 -0.09
C ALA A 69 22.05 4.61 -0.44
N ARG A 70 22.76 5.74 -0.50
CA ARG A 70 24.21 5.79 -0.72
C ARG A 70 24.97 5.09 0.40
N ALA A 71 24.61 5.30 1.66
CA ALA A 71 25.22 4.63 2.80
C ALA A 71 25.03 3.10 2.77
N LEU A 72 23.94 2.63 2.15
CA LEU A 72 23.65 1.21 1.93
C LEU A 72 24.25 0.64 0.64
N ASN A 73 25.00 1.46 -0.12
CA ASN A 73 25.59 1.10 -1.41
C ASN A 73 24.55 0.67 -2.45
N VAL A 74 23.39 1.34 -2.48
CA VAL A 74 22.48 1.25 -3.62
C VAL A 74 23.22 1.78 -4.86
N PRO A 75 23.28 1.03 -5.97
CA PRO A 75 23.97 1.49 -7.18
C PRO A 75 23.35 2.79 -7.71
N ASP A 76 24.19 3.69 -8.21
CA ASP A 76 23.76 5.06 -8.56
C ASP A 76 22.68 5.10 -9.66
N ALA A 77 22.62 4.09 -10.53
CA ALA A 77 21.61 4.02 -11.60
C ALA A 77 20.17 3.99 -11.06
N PHE A 78 19.98 3.49 -9.84
CA PHE A 78 18.67 3.43 -9.16
C PHE A 78 18.41 4.68 -8.30
N ILE A 79 19.32 5.65 -8.33
CA ILE A 79 19.19 6.95 -7.68
C ILE A 79 18.82 8.01 -8.71
N ARG A 80 18.01 9.01 -8.31
CA ARG A 80 17.67 10.12 -9.21
C ARG A 80 18.87 10.98 -9.52
N HIS A 81 19.25 11.01 -10.79
CA HIS A 81 20.24 11.93 -11.34
C HIS A 81 19.57 13.22 -11.80
N TYR A 82 19.96 14.35 -11.21
CA TYR A 82 19.58 15.68 -11.67
C TYR A 82 20.62 16.18 -12.66
N LEU A 83 20.23 16.29 -13.93
CA LEU A 83 21.16 16.50 -15.03
C LEU A 83 21.79 17.90 -15.01
N ALA A 84 21.16 18.87 -14.34
CA ALA A 84 21.77 20.18 -14.08
C ALA A 84 23.04 20.06 -13.23
N SER A 85 22.97 19.32 -12.11
CA SER A 85 24.12 19.05 -11.24
C SER A 85 25.16 18.23 -11.99
N ASP A 86 24.75 17.18 -12.70
CA ASP A 86 25.70 16.34 -13.43
C ASP A 86 26.41 17.09 -14.58
N PHE A 87 25.75 18.09 -15.19
CA PHE A 87 26.38 18.97 -16.16
C PHE A 87 27.35 19.97 -15.51
N GLN A 88 27.00 20.55 -14.36
CA GLN A 88 27.88 21.46 -13.61
C GLN A 88 29.13 20.74 -13.07
N ASP A 89 28.99 19.46 -12.69
CA ASP A 89 30.06 18.59 -12.23
C ASP A 89 30.92 18.00 -13.37
N GLU A 90 30.67 18.41 -14.62
CA GLU A 90 31.36 17.92 -15.82
C GLU A 90 31.20 16.39 -16.07
N LYS A 91 30.18 15.75 -15.50
CA LYS A 91 29.85 14.33 -15.75
C LYS A 91 29.15 14.11 -17.09
N ILE A 92 28.58 15.17 -17.67
CA ILE A 92 27.88 15.17 -18.96
C ILE A 92 28.57 16.14 -19.92
N ALA A 93 28.94 15.66 -21.10
CA ALA A 93 29.55 16.49 -22.14
C ALA A 93 28.54 17.43 -22.82
N ALA A 94 29.00 18.66 -23.12
CA ALA A 94 28.17 19.65 -23.84
C ALA A 94 27.84 19.20 -25.27
N PHE A 95 26.55 19.00 -25.55
CA PHE A 95 26.05 18.65 -26.89
C PHE A 95 26.17 19.81 -27.89
N ASP A 96 25.96 21.04 -27.42
CA ASP A 96 26.04 22.28 -28.20
C ASP A 96 26.50 23.43 -27.30
N LYS A 97 27.04 24.49 -27.89
CA LYS A 97 27.43 25.71 -27.16
C LYS A 97 26.23 26.44 -26.53
N ASN A 98 25.01 26.14 -26.98
CA ASN A 98 23.76 26.67 -26.43
C ASN A 98 23.19 25.78 -25.31
N MET A 99 23.99 24.87 -24.75
CA MET A 99 23.62 24.06 -23.59
C MET A 99 23.90 24.84 -22.31
N SER A 100 22.93 24.96 -21.41
CA SER A 100 23.05 25.69 -20.15
C SER A 100 22.07 25.18 -19.10
N VAL A 101 22.39 25.37 -17.82
CA VAL A 101 21.41 25.14 -16.73
C VAL A 101 20.38 26.26 -16.73
N VAL A 102 19.11 25.90 -16.64
CA VAL A 102 17.98 26.81 -16.49
C VAL A 102 16.97 26.23 -15.50
N THR A 103 16.12 27.10 -14.95
CA THR A 103 15.02 26.71 -14.08
C THR A 103 13.72 26.68 -14.89
N ASN A 104 12.88 25.67 -14.63
CA ASN A 104 11.55 25.57 -15.23
C ASN A 104 10.53 26.46 -14.49
N ASP A 105 9.29 26.51 -14.98
CA ASP A 105 8.21 27.35 -14.44
C ASP A 105 7.81 26.94 -13.00
N GLU A 106 8.23 25.75 -12.53
CA GLU A 106 7.98 25.17 -11.20
C GLU A 106 9.20 25.32 -10.26
N GLY A 107 10.25 26.03 -10.66
CA GLY A 107 11.44 26.22 -9.82
C GLY A 107 12.48 25.10 -9.85
N VAL A 108 12.33 24.09 -10.73
CA VAL A 108 13.27 22.95 -10.83
C VAL A 108 14.37 23.23 -11.86
N GLU A 109 15.63 22.99 -11.48
CA GLU A 109 16.77 23.12 -12.39
C GLU A 109 16.88 21.93 -13.36
N GLY A 110 17.25 22.22 -14.60
CA GLY A 110 17.56 21.23 -15.62
C GLY A 110 18.46 21.80 -16.70
N VAL A 111 18.88 20.95 -17.64
CA VAL A 111 19.74 21.35 -18.75
C VAL A 111 18.92 21.71 -19.97
N GLU A 112 18.98 22.96 -20.40
CA GLU A 112 18.40 23.44 -21.66
C GLU A 112 19.42 23.32 -22.79
N ILE A 113 19.02 22.69 -23.90
CA ILE A 113 19.72 22.74 -25.19
C ILE A 113 18.91 23.66 -26.10
N LYS A 114 19.25 24.95 -26.14
CA LYS A 114 18.40 25.98 -26.74
C LYS A 114 18.63 26.17 -28.24
N SER A 115 17.54 26.18 -29.03
CA SER A 115 17.54 26.68 -30.41
C SER A 115 18.60 26.03 -31.33
N VAL A 116 18.72 24.71 -31.25
CA VAL A 116 19.68 23.89 -32.02
C VAL A 116 19.01 23.33 -33.27
N LYS A 117 19.78 23.17 -34.37
CA LYS A 117 19.27 22.64 -35.64
C LYS A 117 18.66 21.25 -35.45
N LEU A 118 17.47 21.03 -36.01
CA LEU A 118 16.77 19.73 -35.92
C LEU A 118 17.61 18.57 -36.50
N THR A 119 18.33 18.81 -37.61
CA THR A 119 19.24 17.83 -38.20
C THR A 119 20.45 17.52 -37.33
N LYS A 120 20.85 18.42 -36.41
CA LYS A 120 21.92 18.13 -35.44
C LYS A 120 21.43 17.12 -34.39
N PHE A 121 20.23 17.31 -33.84
CA PHE A 121 19.59 16.34 -32.94
C PHE A 121 19.46 14.97 -33.61
N ALA A 122 18.97 14.92 -34.84
CA ALA A 122 18.75 13.66 -35.55
C ALA A 122 20.02 12.88 -35.89
N LYS A 123 21.21 13.51 -35.88
CA LYS A 123 22.47 12.86 -36.26
C LYS A 123 23.35 12.49 -35.09
N ASN A 124 23.27 13.25 -34.00
CA ASN A 124 24.23 13.17 -32.91
C ASN A 124 23.56 12.67 -31.63
N LYS A 125 24.36 12.02 -30.80
CA LYS A 125 23.98 11.56 -29.47
C LYS A 125 24.27 12.68 -28.46
N ILE A 126 23.30 12.96 -27.59
CA ILE A 126 23.42 13.80 -26.39
C ILE A 126 23.94 12.88 -25.29
N ASP A 127 25.00 13.30 -24.62
CA ASP A 127 25.56 12.59 -23.48
C ASP A 127 24.58 12.66 -22.29
N LEU A 128 24.35 11.54 -21.61
CA LEU A 128 23.57 11.47 -20.36
C LEU A 128 24.44 11.12 -19.15
N GLY A 129 25.72 10.80 -19.35
CA GLY A 129 26.65 10.42 -18.28
C GLY A 129 26.76 8.91 -18.05
N ASN A 130 27.45 8.57 -16.95
CA ASN A 130 27.69 7.21 -16.48
C ASN A 130 26.69 6.82 -15.39
N PHE A 131 26.25 5.57 -15.43
CA PHE A 131 25.34 4.97 -14.47
C PHE A 131 25.87 3.60 -14.04
N ASP A 132 26.05 3.38 -12.74
CA ASP A 132 26.39 2.07 -12.18
C ASP A 132 25.13 1.32 -11.76
N PHE A 133 24.86 0.21 -12.45
CA PHE A 133 23.76 -0.71 -12.14
C PHE A 133 24.18 -1.80 -11.14
N GLY A 134 25.47 -1.90 -10.81
CA GLY A 134 26.01 -2.98 -9.99
C GLY A 134 25.69 -4.37 -10.58
N GLU A 135 25.23 -5.30 -9.74
CA GLU A 135 24.81 -6.64 -10.18
C GLU A 135 23.33 -6.72 -10.58
N TYR A 136 22.58 -5.63 -10.43
CA TYR A 136 21.13 -5.62 -10.65
C TYR A 136 20.80 -5.24 -12.09
N LYS A 137 19.63 -5.69 -12.54
CA LYS A 137 19.11 -5.37 -13.88
C LYS A 137 18.14 -4.20 -13.80
N ALA A 138 18.12 -3.37 -14.83
CA ALA A 138 17.14 -2.30 -14.96
C ALA A 138 15.77 -2.83 -15.45
N GLY A 139 14.69 -2.29 -14.87
CA GLY A 139 13.31 -2.47 -15.32
C GLY A 139 12.92 -1.39 -16.33
N ASN A 140 12.56 -0.21 -15.83
CA ASN A 140 12.27 0.98 -16.63
C ASN A 140 13.38 2.03 -16.48
N MET A 141 13.57 2.86 -17.50
CA MET A 141 14.13 4.19 -17.31
C MET A 141 12.96 5.14 -17.02
N VAL A 142 13.06 5.90 -15.94
CA VAL A 142 12.14 6.98 -15.60
C VAL A 142 12.84 8.31 -15.89
N TYR A 143 12.21 9.18 -16.67
CA TYR A 143 12.82 10.40 -17.18
C TYR A 143 11.88 11.61 -17.14
N ASN A 144 12.46 12.78 -16.89
CA ASN A 144 11.75 14.06 -16.78
C ASN A 144 12.23 15.00 -17.89
N PHE A 145 11.88 14.69 -19.14
CA PHE A 145 12.32 15.45 -20.31
C PHE A 145 11.16 16.19 -20.99
N ILE A 146 11.43 17.41 -21.47
CA ILE A 146 10.48 18.21 -22.25
C ILE A 146 11.14 18.69 -23.53
N ALA A 147 10.44 18.53 -24.65
CA ALA A 147 10.86 18.99 -25.96
C ALA A 147 10.02 20.19 -26.42
N SER A 148 10.62 21.15 -27.12
CA SER A 148 9.83 22.22 -27.73
C SER A 148 8.99 21.71 -28.90
N ARG A 149 7.91 22.42 -29.24
CA ARG A 149 6.93 22.01 -30.26
C ARG A 149 7.55 21.51 -31.58
N LYS A 150 8.65 22.14 -32.02
CA LYS A 150 9.35 21.84 -33.29
C LYS A 150 10.19 20.56 -33.26
N LEU A 151 10.52 20.06 -32.07
CA LEU A 151 11.27 18.84 -31.86
C LEU A 151 10.34 17.60 -31.76
N LYS A 152 9.18 17.64 -32.43
CA LYS A 152 8.26 16.50 -32.53
C LYS A 152 8.93 15.33 -33.23
N GLY A 153 9.00 14.19 -32.56
CA GLY A 153 9.46 12.91 -33.10
C GLY A 153 9.81 11.94 -31.98
N LYS A 154 10.67 10.96 -32.29
CA LYS A 154 11.08 9.90 -31.35
C LYS A 154 12.43 10.18 -30.72
N ALA A 155 12.58 9.75 -29.49
CA ALA A 155 13.83 9.66 -28.77
C ALA A 155 14.31 8.20 -28.69
N TYR A 156 15.62 8.04 -28.68
CA TYR A 156 16.30 6.75 -28.73
C TYR A 156 17.42 6.75 -27.71
N LEU A 157 17.40 5.77 -26.80
CA LEU A 157 18.42 5.58 -25.79
C LEU A 157 19.48 4.59 -26.30
N TYR A 158 20.75 4.86 -26.01
CA TYR A 158 21.88 4.00 -26.37
C TYR A 158 22.82 3.86 -25.17
N THR A 159 23.47 2.71 -25.07
CA THR A 159 24.75 2.60 -24.36
C THR A 159 25.91 2.95 -25.30
N GLU A 160 27.09 3.23 -24.76
CA GLU A 160 28.33 3.43 -25.53
C GLU A 160 28.60 2.28 -26.52
N LYS A 161 28.33 1.04 -26.11
CA LYS A 161 28.62 -0.17 -26.90
C LYS A 161 27.50 -0.54 -27.87
N SER A 162 26.35 0.12 -27.80
CA SER A 162 25.18 -0.24 -28.61
C SER A 162 25.18 0.44 -29.98
N GLU A 163 25.05 -0.38 -31.04
CA GLU A 163 24.81 0.10 -32.41
C GLU A 163 23.33 0.48 -32.62
N GLU A 164 22.42 -0.35 -32.09
CA GLU A 164 20.97 -0.14 -32.10
C GLU A 164 20.48 0.46 -30.77
N PRO A 165 19.36 1.21 -30.77
CA PRO A 165 18.83 1.79 -29.55
C PRO A 165 18.31 0.72 -28.58
N ILE A 166 18.64 0.88 -27.30
CA ILE A 166 18.17 0.01 -26.22
C ILE A 166 16.73 0.31 -25.79
N ALA A 167 16.24 1.52 -26.07
CA ALA A 167 14.86 1.91 -25.90
C ALA A 167 14.46 3.02 -26.88
N THR A 168 13.17 3.09 -27.21
CA THR A 168 12.59 4.12 -28.07
C THR A 168 11.34 4.67 -27.39
N PHE A 169 11.21 5.99 -27.29
CA PHE A 169 10.11 6.65 -26.60
C PHE A 169 9.80 8.02 -27.20
N GLU A 170 8.70 8.64 -26.77
CA GLU A 170 8.37 10.02 -27.10
C GLU A 170 8.68 10.95 -25.92
N ILE A 171 9.13 12.16 -26.22
CA ILE A 171 9.34 13.20 -25.21
C ILE A 171 8.12 14.12 -25.20
N LYS A 172 7.58 14.38 -24.00
CA LYS A 172 6.47 15.33 -23.81
C LYS A 172 6.84 16.68 -24.43
N ARG A 173 5.88 17.31 -25.10
CA ARG A 173 6.10 18.58 -25.78
C ARG A 173 5.40 19.74 -25.08
N THR A 174 6.08 20.88 -25.02
CA THR A 174 5.49 22.16 -24.64
C THR A 174 4.99 22.93 -25.87
N VAL A 175 4.09 23.90 -25.65
CA VAL A 175 3.46 24.71 -26.70
C VAL A 175 4.44 25.76 -27.26
N ASP A 176 5.35 26.26 -26.42
CA ASP A 176 6.40 27.21 -26.75
C ASP A 176 7.78 26.73 -26.22
N ASP A 177 8.71 27.64 -25.89
CA ASP A 177 9.99 27.30 -25.25
C ASP A 177 9.94 27.59 -23.72
N SER A 178 8.74 27.74 -23.12
CA SER A 178 8.56 27.75 -21.66
C SER A 178 8.54 26.32 -21.15
N TRP A 179 9.36 26.06 -20.13
CA TRP A 179 9.52 24.74 -19.54
C TRP A 179 8.51 24.62 -18.42
N GLY A 180 7.31 24.10 -18.72
CA GLY A 180 6.32 23.78 -17.68
C GLY A 180 6.72 22.57 -16.84
N LYS A 181 5.79 22.14 -15.97
CA LYS A 181 5.95 20.94 -15.13
C LYS A 181 6.31 19.68 -15.93
N THR A 182 7.43 19.06 -15.56
CA THR A 182 7.85 17.74 -16.02
C THR A 182 6.98 16.65 -15.41
N LYS A 183 6.98 15.48 -16.03
CA LYS A 183 6.32 14.27 -15.54
C LYS A 183 7.37 13.17 -15.48
N ASN A 184 7.24 12.23 -14.55
CA ASN A 184 8.09 11.04 -14.48
C ASN A 184 7.65 10.05 -15.57
N LEU A 185 8.09 10.20 -16.82
CA LEU A 185 7.70 9.26 -17.87
C LEU A 185 8.56 8.00 -17.78
N ALA A 186 7.96 6.82 -18.02
CA ALA A 186 8.64 5.53 -17.99
C ALA A 186 8.80 4.93 -19.40
N VAL A 187 9.94 4.26 -19.62
CA VAL A 187 10.16 3.42 -20.80
C VAL A 187 10.85 2.11 -20.39
N ASP A 188 10.32 0.99 -20.89
CA ASP A 188 10.84 -0.36 -20.64
C ASP A 188 12.25 -0.51 -21.25
N VAL A 189 13.21 -0.88 -20.40
CA VAL A 189 14.60 -1.18 -20.79
C VAL A 189 15.02 -2.60 -20.40
N ARG A 190 14.11 -3.46 -19.91
CA ARG A 190 14.42 -4.81 -19.41
C ARG A 190 15.25 -5.63 -20.40
N LYS A 191 14.88 -5.56 -21.68
CA LYS A 191 15.56 -6.29 -22.77
C LYS A 191 17.02 -5.89 -22.97
N ALA A 192 17.40 -4.69 -22.54
CA ALA A 192 18.76 -4.20 -22.63
C ALA A 192 19.71 -4.89 -21.63
N ASN A 193 19.17 -5.53 -20.57
CA ASN A 193 19.94 -6.22 -19.54
C ASN A 193 21.10 -5.36 -18.99
N LEU A 194 20.82 -4.09 -18.68
CA LEU A 194 21.81 -3.16 -18.15
C LEU A 194 22.29 -3.64 -16.77
N THR A 195 23.60 -3.80 -16.61
CA THR A 195 24.30 -4.21 -15.38
C THR A 195 25.69 -3.55 -15.35
N GLY A 196 26.27 -3.35 -14.18
CA GLY A 196 27.55 -2.67 -13.98
C GLY A 196 27.56 -1.24 -14.51
N GLU A 197 28.75 -0.69 -14.75
CA GLU A 197 28.89 0.66 -15.31
C GLU A 197 28.45 0.72 -16.78
N GLN A 198 27.55 1.65 -17.09
CA GLN A 198 27.09 1.96 -18.44
C GLN A 198 27.12 3.46 -18.69
N HIS A 199 27.78 3.87 -19.78
CA HIS A 199 27.70 5.24 -20.30
C HIS A 199 26.52 5.34 -21.26
N LEU A 200 25.60 6.28 -21.01
CA LEU A 200 24.33 6.41 -21.74
C LEU A 200 24.26 7.64 -22.63
N TYR A 201 23.49 7.51 -23.70
CA TYR A 201 23.28 8.55 -24.69
C TYR A 201 21.84 8.65 -25.17
N LEU A 202 21.35 9.87 -25.37
CA LEU A 202 20.05 10.18 -25.94
C LEU A 202 20.19 10.69 -27.38
N LYS A 203 19.41 10.16 -28.30
CA LYS A 203 19.29 10.72 -29.66
C LYS A 203 17.84 11.07 -29.94
N VAL A 204 17.57 12.31 -30.33
CA VAL A 204 16.21 12.78 -30.67
C VAL A 204 16.10 12.96 -32.17
N VAL A 205 15.15 12.31 -32.81
CA VAL A 205 14.94 12.35 -34.26
C VAL A 205 13.57 12.97 -34.54
N PRO A 206 13.53 14.26 -34.94
CA PRO A 206 12.28 14.91 -35.29
C PRO A 206 11.65 14.36 -36.57
N ASP A 207 10.33 14.17 -36.59
CA ASP A 207 9.58 13.70 -37.76
C ASP A 207 9.83 14.60 -38.99
N SER A 208 9.93 15.90 -38.75
CA SER A 208 10.09 16.92 -39.81
C SER A 208 11.42 16.86 -40.55
N VAL A 209 12.42 16.12 -40.05
CA VAL A 209 13.70 15.93 -40.73
C VAL A 209 13.82 14.58 -41.42
N LEU A 210 12.77 13.75 -41.40
CA LEU A 210 12.76 12.45 -42.05
C LEU A 210 12.17 12.54 -43.45
N ASN A 211 12.82 11.87 -44.41
CA ASN A 211 12.23 11.54 -45.70
C ASN A 211 11.16 10.44 -45.52
N THR A 212 10.36 10.20 -46.55
CA THR A 212 9.33 9.13 -46.53
C THR A 212 9.93 7.73 -46.33
N ASP A 213 11.21 7.53 -46.66
CA ASP A 213 11.95 6.28 -46.45
C ASP A 213 12.63 6.18 -45.06
N GLY A 214 12.43 7.16 -44.18
CA GLY A 214 13.02 7.21 -42.84
C GLY A 214 14.47 7.70 -42.80
N THR A 215 15.07 8.08 -43.93
CA THR A 215 16.42 8.68 -43.93
C THR A 215 16.37 10.17 -43.55
N ILE A 216 17.48 10.71 -43.03
CA ILE A 216 17.55 12.12 -42.64
C ILE A 216 17.63 13.01 -43.89
N ASN A 217 16.67 13.93 -44.03
CA ASN A 217 16.74 15.00 -45.02
C ASN A 217 17.74 16.07 -44.58
N GLU A 218 18.92 16.05 -45.21
CA GLU A 218 20.01 17.01 -44.98
C GLU A 218 19.62 18.47 -45.20
N SER A 219 18.63 18.72 -46.06
CA SER A 219 18.15 20.06 -46.37
C SER A 219 17.09 20.57 -45.39
N ALA A 220 16.62 19.72 -44.47
CA ALA A 220 15.60 20.08 -43.50
C ALA A 220 16.07 21.26 -42.64
N SER A 221 15.22 22.27 -42.57
CA SER A 221 15.47 23.51 -41.84
C SER A 221 14.62 23.56 -40.58
N GLY A 222 15.06 24.35 -39.61
CA GLY A 222 14.37 24.49 -38.34
C GLY A 222 15.29 24.29 -37.16
N LYS A 223 14.81 24.75 -36.01
CA LYS A 223 15.48 24.63 -34.74
C LYS A 223 14.48 24.17 -33.70
N GLY A 224 14.95 23.34 -32.77
CA GLY A 224 14.21 22.89 -31.61
C GLY A 224 15.01 23.16 -30.35
N SER A 225 14.35 22.98 -29.22
CA SER A 225 14.92 23.09 -27.89
C SER A 225 14.53 21.86 -27.08
N LEU A 226 15.37 21.47 -26.14
CA LEU A 226 15.15 20.33 -25.26
C LEU A 226 15.53 20.74 -23.84
N TYR A 227 14.73 20.34 -22.86
CA TYR A 227 14.98 20.49 -21.44
C TYR A 227 15.07 19.11 -20.80
N LEU A 228 16.19 18.85 -20.14
CA LEU A 228 16.51 17.58 -19.50
C LEU A 228 16.66 17.82 -18.00
N GLU A 229 15.66 17.42 -17.21
CA GLU A 229 15.65 17.65 -15.76
C GLU A 229 16.38 16.54 -15.01
N SER A 230 15.80 15.34 -15.03
CA SER A 230 16.31 14.20 -14.26
C SER A 230 16.00 12.87 -14.94
N LEU A 231 16.72 11.83 -14.53
CA LEU A 231 16.41 10.45 -14.87
C LEU A 231 16.91 9.49 -13.78
N PHE A 232 16.33 8.29 -13.73
CA PHE A 232 16.83 7.14 -12.98
C PHE A 232 16.28 5.85 -13.58
N PHE A 233 16.70 4.71 -13.05
CA PHE A 233 16.20 3.39 -13.43
C PHE A 233 15.45 2.74 -12.28
N THR A 234 14.40 1.98 -12.59
CA THR A 234 13.81 1.07 -11.61
C THR A 234 14.59 -0.25 -11.61
N GLU A 235 14.63 -0.93 -10.47
CA GLU A 235 15.21 -2.28 -10.38
C GLU A 235 14.27 -3.30 -11.05
N GLY A 236 14.84 -4.19 -11.86
CA GLY A 236 14.13 -5.04 -12.80
C GLY A 236 13.58 -6.35 -12.25
N SER A 237 13.54 -6.55 -10.93
CA SER A 237 12.95 -7.74 -10.29
C SER A 237 11.48 -7.55 -9.90
N THR A 238 10.96 -6.33 -10.00
CA THR A 238 9.57 -5.99 -9.65
C THR A 238 8.69 -6.00 -10.91
N PRO A 239 7.53 -6.69 -10.90
CA PRO A 239 6.55 -6.56 -11.98
C PRO A 239 6.07 -5.12 -12.16
N VAL A 240 5.84 -4.71 -13.40
CA VAL A 240 5.31 -3.39 -13.75
C VAL A 240 3.87 -3.57 -14.21
N VAL A 241 2.94 -2.83 -13.59
CA VAL A 241 1.54 -2.75 -13.98
C VAL A 241 1.32 -1.39 -14.64
N SER A 242 1.13 -1.38 -15.95
CA SER A 242 0.81 -0.17 -16.69
C SER A 242 -0.67 -0.11 -17.08
N PHE A 243 -1.23 1.09 -17.03
CA PHE A 243 -2.60 1.37 -17.44
C PHE A 243 -2.58 2.31 -18.63
N ASP A 244 -3.25 1.91 -19.71
CA ASP A 244 -3.52 2.76 -20.86
C ASP A 244 -5.00 3.15 -20.81
N ILE A 245 -5.28 4.36 -20.33
CA ILE A 245 -6.63 4.86 -20.12
C ILE A 245 -7.17 5.49 -21.41
N ASP A 246 -8.39 5.11 -21.77
CA ASP A 246 -9.10 5.66 -22.90
C ASP A 246 -9.59 7.08 -22.61
N LYS A 247 -8.85 8.03 -23.18
CA LYS A 247 -9.06 9.47 -23.05
C LYS A 247 -10.34 9.96 -23.71
N GLU A 248 -11.05 9.13 -24.48
CA GLU A 248 -12.38 9.45 -24.98
C GLU A 248 -13.45 9.44 -23.87
N PHE A 249 -13.22 8.67 -22.79
CA PHE A 249 -14.15 8.58 -21.67
C PHE A 249 -13.74 9.47 -20.50
N ASN A 250 -12.55 9.23 -19.93
CA ASN A 250 -11.98 10.00 -18.82
C ASN A 250 -10.46 9.88 -18.87
N THR A 251 -9.76 10.90 -18.37
CA THR A 251 -8.31 10.84 -18.11
C THR A 251 -8.03 10.30 -16.71
N ILE A 252 -6.78 9.88 -16.45
CA ILE A 252 -6.37 9.55 -15.07
C ILE A 252 -6.44 10.79 -14.16
N GLU A 253 -6.23 11.99 -14.69
CA GLU A 253 -6.43 13.23 -13.97
C GLU A 253 -7.90 13.42 -13.54
N ASP A 254 -8.88 13.09 -14.39
CA ASP A 254 -10.31 13.14 -14.05
C ASP A 254 -10.67 12.12 -12.95
N VAL A 255 -10.08 10.92 -13.02
CA VAL A 255 -10.24 9.89 -11.98
C VAL A 255 -9.64 10.36 -10.65
N ASN A 256 -8.43 10.92 -10.67
CA ASN A 256 -7.75 11.43 -9.48
C ASN A 256 -8.45 12.66 -8.87
N GLY A 257 -9.19 13.42 -9.68
CA GLY A 257 -10.00 14.55 -9.24
C GLY A 257 -11.36 14.17 -8.64
N SER A 258 -11.73 12.88 -8.65
CA SER A 258 -13.02 12.41 -8.12
C SER A 258 -12.98 12.23 -6.60
N GLU A 259 -13.38 13.24 -5.85
CA GLU A 259 -13.40 13.19 -4.37
C GLU A 259 -14.23 12.03 -3.80
N THR A 260 -15.29 11.62 -4.50
CA THR A 260 -16.22 10.55 -4.10
C THR A 260 -15.96 9.21 -4.80
N HIS A 261 -14.87 9.06 -5.55
CA HIS A 261 -14.51 7.83 -6.29
C HIS A 261 -15.56 7.35 -7.30
N THR A 262 -16.32 8.27 -7.87
CA THR A 262 -17.40 7.99 -8.82
C THR A 262 -16.94 8.01 -10.27
N THR A 263 -15.88 8.75 -10.58
CA THR A 263 -15.28 8.79 -11.92
C THR A 263 -14.51 7.51 -12.20
N MET A 264 -14.79 6.89 -13.35
CA MET A 264 -14.16 5.65 -13.80
C MET A 264 -13.32 5.89 -15.05
N GLY A 265 -12.09 5.39 -15.05
CA GLY A 265 -11.25 5.25 -16.23
C GLY A 265 -11.47 3.88 -16.88
N TYR A 266 -11.45 3.82 -18.20
CA TYR A 266 -11.61 2.61 -19.00
C TYR A 266 -10.35 2.37 -19.83
N GLY A 267 -10.10 1.15 -20.30
CA GLY A 267 -8.95 0.87 -21.15
C GLY A 267 -8.32 -0.48 -20.86
N THR A 268 -6.99 -0.52 -20.82
CA THR A 268 -6.25 -1.78 -20.61
C THR A 268 -5.29 -1.70 -19.43
N MET A 269 -5.08 -2.84 -18.79
CA MET A 269 -4.03 -3.08 -17.81
C MET A 269 -3.01 -4.04 -18.41
N ASN A 270 -1.77 -3.61 -18.54
CA ASN A 270 -0.67 -4.43 -19.02
C ASN A 270 0.25 -4.76 -17.84
N ILE A 271 0.55 -6.03 -17.67
CA ILE A 271 1.50 -6.51 -16.66
C ILE A 271 2.73 -7.02 -17.37
N GLN A 272 3.85 -6.43 -17.01
CA GLN A 272 5.18 -6.78 -17.46
C GLN A 272 5.93 -7.44 -16.30
N VAL A 273 6.45 -8.64 -16.50
CA VAL A 273 7.18 -9.39 -15.46
C VAL A 273 8.66 -9.59 -15.83
N PRO A 274 9.56 -9.65 -14.86
CA PRO A 274 10.96 -9.99 -15.12
C PRO A 274 11.12 -11.34 -15.85
N ASP A 275 12.20 -11.50 -16.61
CA ASP A 275 12.51 -12.79 -17.26
C ASP A 275 12.62 -13.91 -16.22
N GLY A 276 11.79 -14.95 -16.37
CA GLY A 276 11.75 -16.08 -15.44
C GLY A 276 11.11 -15.77 -14.08
N TYR A 277 10.37 -14.66 -13.97
CA TYR A 277 9.66 -14.30 -12.75
C TYR A 277 8.72 -15.43 -12.30
N ARG A 278 8.85 -15.80 -11.03
CA ARG A 278 7.98 -16.77 -10.35
C ARG A 278 7.04 -16.02 -9.42
N SER A 279 5.75 -16.33 -9.52
CA SER A 279 4.76 -15.75 -8.60
C SER A 279 5.11 -16.11 -7.15
N PRO A 280 5.11 -15.14 -6.22
CA PRO A 280 5.24 -15.44 -4.80
C PRO A 280 3.99 -16.12 -4.21
N VAL A 281 2.91 -16.26 -4.99
CA VAL A 281 1.62 -16.82 -4.56
C VAL A 281 1.53 -18.30 -4.92
N ASN A 282 1.84 -18.67 -6.16
CA ASN A 282 1.68 -20.05 -6.65
C ASN A 282 2.96 -20.68 -7.22
N ASP A 283 4.11 -19.99 -7.16
CA ASP A 283 5.43 -20.40 -7.69
C ASP A 283 5.48 -20.68 -9.21
N GLU A 284 4.42 -20.33 -9.95
CA GLU A 284 4.40 -20.49 -11.41
C GLU A 284 5.26 -19.43 -12.08
N VAL A 285 5.93 -19.83 -13.17
CA VAL A 285 6.68 -18.91 -14.03
C VAL A 285 5.68 -18.13 -14.88
N LEU A 286 5.71 -16.82 -14.77
CA LEU A 286 4.78 -15.93 -15.47
C LEU A 286 5.43 -15.27 -16.68
N SER A 287 4.59 -14.74 -17.56
CA SER A 287 4.99 -13.91 -18.70
C SER A 287 4.15 -12.64 -18.75
N ASP A 288 4.60 -11.67 -19.56
CA ASP A 288 3.85 -10.44 -19.82
C ASP A 288 2.41 -10.77 -20.27
N ARG A 289 1.42 -9.99 -19.78
CA ARG A 289 -0.01 -10.21 -20.06
C ARG A 289 -0.79 -8.90 -20.06
N THR A 290 -1.76 -8.78 -20.96
CA THR A 290 -2.68 -7.64 -21.06
C THR A 290 -4.10 -8.08 -20.69
N TYR A 291 -4.83 -7.20 -20.01
CA TYR A 291 -6.19 -7.39 -19.56
C TYR A 291 -7.05 -6.19 -19.95
N ASP A 292 -8.27 -6.45 -20.40
CA ASP A 292 -9.27 -5.42 -20.63
C ASP A 292 -9.90 -5.00 -19.29
N LEU A 293 -10.06 -3.69 -19.09
CA LEU A 293 -10.67 -3.13 -17.89
C LEU A 293 -12.17 -2.96 -18.10
N ASP A 294 -12.94 -3.37 -17.08
CA ASP A 294 -14.28 -2.81 -16.86
C ASP A 294 -14.14 -1.39 -16.31
N PHE A 295 -13.27 -1.17 -15.30
CA PHE A 295 -12.86 0.17 -14.89
C PHE A 295 -11.60 0.19 -14.02
N ILE A 296 -11.00 1.36 -13.89
CA ILE A 296 -10.18 1.80 -12.76
C ILE A 296 -10.84 3.03 -12.11
N LYS A 297 -10.86 3.10 -10.78
CA LYS A 297 -11.36 4.27 -10.05
C LYS A 297 -10.64 4.48 -8.73
N GLY A 298 -10.81 5.65 -8.13
CA GLY A 298 -10.28 5.94 -6.80
C GLY A 298 -10.82 5.00 -5.72
N ARG A 299 -10.10 4.92 -4.59
CA ARG A 299 -10.55 4.22 -3.39
C ARG A 299 -9.91 4.81 -2.13
N GLY A 300 -10.32 4.29 -0.98
CA GLY A 300 -9.70 4.60 0.30
C GLY A 300 -10.13 5.97 0.84
N ASN A 301 -9.88 6.21 2.12
CA ASN A 301 -10.38 7.41 2.79
C ASN A 301 -9.23 8.40 3.03
N SER A 302 -8.48 8.22 4.10
CA SER A 302 -7.30 9.04 4.44
C SER A 302 -6.24 9.02 3.33
N THR A 303 -5.98 7.86 2.75
CA THR A 303 -5.00 7.67 1.66
C THR A 303 -5.42 8.37 0.37
N TRP A 304 -6.73 8.51 0.09
CA TRP A 304 -7.19 9.23 -1.10
C TRP A 304 -6.87 10.72 -1.04
N LYS A 305 -6.72 11.30 0.15
CA LYS A 305 -6.35 12.72 0.33
C LYS A 305 -4.87 13.00 0.03
N GLN A 306 -4.07 11.95 -0.15
CA GLN A 306 -2.62 12.05 -0.38
C GLN A 306 -2.29 12.24 -1.86
N THR A 307 -1.05 12.60 -2.16
CA THR A 307 -0.58 12.84 -3.53
C THR A 307 -0.46 11.55 -4.34
N LYS A 308 -0.10 10.44 -3.69
CA LYS A 308 -0.09 9.09 -4.27
C LYS A 308 -1.42 8.39 -4.00
N LYS A 309 -2.27 8.32 -5.02
CA LYS A 309 -3.64 7.83 -4.92
C LYS A 309 -3.71 6.30 -4.99
N PRO A 310 -4.49 5.61 -4.14
CA PRO A 310 -4.80 4.19 -4.31
C PRO A 310 -5.99 3.97 -5.25
N TYR A 311 -6.05 2.80 -5.90
CA TYR A 311 -7.08 2.50 -6.92
C TYR A 311 -7.81 1.18 -6.67
N LYS A 312 -9.08 1.16 -7.08
CA LYS A 312 -9.84 -0.07 -7.32
C LYS A 312 -9.80 -0.37 -8.80
N VAL A 313 -9.40 -1.58 -9.15
CA VAL A 313 -9.33 -2.08 -10.53
C VAL A 313 -10.36 -3.18 -10.72
N LYS A 314 -11.14 -3.10 -11.79
CA LYS A 314 -12.07 -4.15 -12.20
C LYS A 314 -11.77 -4.55 -13.64
N LEU A 315 -11.51 -5.84 -13.86
CA LEU A 315 -11.31 -6.43 -15.17
C LEU A 315 -12.67 -6.74 -15.83
N ASP A 316 -12.74 -6.69 -17.15
CA ASP A 316 -13.93 -7.09 -17.93
C ASP A 316 -14.35 -8.53 -17.60
N LYS A 317 -13.36 -9.42 -17.50
CA LYS A 317 -13.53 -10.84 -17.21
C LYS A 317 -12.72 -11.24 -15.99
N ALA A 318 -13.21 -12.24 -15.27
CA ALA A 318 -12.47 -12.79 -14.15
C ALA A 318 -11.23 -13.47 -14.73
N GLU A 319 -10.06 -13.15 -14.20
CA GLU A 319 -8.77 -13.67 -14.69
C GLU A 319 -7.83 -13.87 -13.51
N GLU A 320 -6.86 -14.77 -13.63
CA GLU A 320 -5.73 -14.87 -12.69
C GLU A 320 -4.75 -13.73 -12.97
N VAL A 321 -4.26 -13.10 -11.90
CA VAL A 321 -3.34 -11.96 -11.99
C VAL A 321 -2.14 -12.21 -11.08
N LEU A 322 -0.94 -12.24 -11.66
CA LEU A 322 0.32 -12.51 -10.94
C LEU A 322 0.30 -13.80 -10.08
N GLY A 323 -0.41 -14.83 -10.52
CA GLY A 323 -0.56 -16.11 -9.82
C GLY A 323 -1.62 -16.11 -8.70
N MET A 324 -2.29 -14.97 -8.47
CA MET A 324 -3.44 -14.90 -7.56
C MET A 324 -4.68 -15.53 -8.22
N PRO A 325 -5.51 -16.26 -7.45
CA PRO A 325 -6.74 -16.88 -7.94
C PRO A 325 -7.65 -15.95 -8.73
N LYS A 326 -8.35 -16.54 -9.71
CA LYS A 326 -9.19 -15.85 -10.70
C LYS A 326 -10.20 -14.90 -10.06
N ASN A 327 -10.16 -13.61 -10.41
CA ASN A 327 -11.15 -12.61 -9.98
C ASN A 327 -11.27 -11.43 -10.97
N LYS A 328 -12.33 -10.64 -10.85
CA LYS A 328 -12.47 -9.36 -11.56
C LYS A 328 -11.93 -8.19 -10.76
N HIS A 329 -11.96 -8.25 -9.43
CA HIS A 329 -11.74 -7.12 -8.55
C HIS A 329 -10.38 -7.17 -7.86
N TRP A 330 -9.62 -6.09 -8.02
CA TRP A 330 -8.27 -5.94 -7.48
C TRP A 330 -8.12 -4.58 -6.80
N GLY A 331 -7.23 -4.52 -5.81
CA GLY A 331 -6.82 -3.28 -5.16
C GLY A 331 -5.38 -2.93 -5.52
N LEU A 332 -5.15 -1.69 -5.92
CA LEU A 332 -3.82 -1.08 -5.96
C LEU A 332 -3.67 -0.22 -4.71
N LEU A 333 -2.97 -0.76 -3.73
CA LEU A 333 -2.71 -0.08 -2.46
C LEU A 333 -1.45 0.78 -2.61
N ALA A 334 -1.59 2.07 -2.34
CA ALA A 334 -0.48 3.02 -2.44
C ALA A 334 0.52 2.88 -1.28
N ASN A 335 0.08 2.32 -0.15
CA ASN A 335 0.83 2.21 1.11
C ASN A 335 1.52 3.54 1.49
N TYR A 336 0.85 4.67 1.23
CA TYR A 336 1.48 6.00 1.28
C TYR A 336 2.07 6.33 2.66
N PHE A 337 1.41 5.90 3.74
CA PHE A 337 1.87 6.14 5.10
C PHE A 337 2.85 5.07 5.60
N ASP A 338 3.11 4.04 4.80
CA ASP A 338 4.10 3.01 5.09
C ASP A 338 5.35 3.27 4.25
N TYR A 339 6.33 3.94 4.86
CA TYR A 339 7.65 4.18 4.25
C TYR A 339 8.37 2.90 3.82
N THR A 340 8.00 1.73 4.37
CA THR A 340 8.57 0.45 3.95
C THR A 340 7.83 -0.15 2.75
N LEU A 341 6.56 0.24 2.53
CA LEU A 341 5.59 -0.39 1.63
C LEU A 341 5.31 -1.89 1.89
N LEU A 342 5.88 -2.46 2.96
CA LEU A 342 5.89 -3.89 3.24
C LEU A 342 4.90 -4.31 4.30
N ARG A 343 4.49 -3.43 5.22
CA ARG A 343 3.77 -3.82 6.45
C ARG A 343 2.51 -4.60 6.16
N ASN A 344 1.70 -4.12 5.22
CA ASN A 344 0.45 -4.76 4.87
C ASN A 344 0.67 -6.13 4.19
N ARG A 345 1.61 -6.22 3.24
CA ARG A 345 1.98 -7.50 2.61
C ARG A 345 2.57 -8.50 3.60
N TYR A 346 3.41 -8.02 4.52
CA TYR A 346 4.01 -8.82 5.56
C TYR A 346 2.95 -9.37 6.52
N THR A 347 1.97 -8.55 6.92
CA THR A 347 0.82 -9.02 7.69
C THR A 347 0.06 -10.11 6.94
N PHE A 348 -0.24 -9.93 5.65
CA PHE A 348 -0.95 -10.95 4.87
C PHE A 348 -0.19 -12.27 4.84
N TYR A 349 1.12 -12.22 4.60
CA TYR A 349 1.96 -13.41 4.65
C TYR A 349 1.92 -14.10 6.04
N LEU A 350 2.05 -13.33 7.13
CA LEU A 350 2.02 -13.90 8.47
C LEU A 350 0.65 -14.42 8.89
N ALA A 351 -0.43 -13.78 8.46
CA ALA A 351 -1.80 -14.23 8.68
C ALA A 351 -2.08 -15.57 7.97
N GLU A 352 -1.58 -15.74 6.75
CA GLU A 352 -1.60 -17.02 6.04
C GLU A 352 -0.79 -18.08 6.79
N LYS A 353 0.43 -17.77 7.27
CA LYS A 353 1.24 -18.73 8.05
C LYS A 353 0.68 -19.05 9.43
N LEU A 354 -0.07 -18.13 10.03
CA LEU A 354 -0.84 -18.37 11.25
C LEU A 354 -2.09 -19.23 10.99
N GLY A 355 -2.47 -19.40 9.72
CA GLY A 355 -3.58 -20.25 9.30
C GLY A 355 -4.95 -19.61 9.52
N LEU A 356 -5.08 -18.30 9.27
CA LEU A 356 -6.40 -17.70 9.04
C LEU A 356 -7.00 -18.29 7.77
N ASP A 357 -8.31 -18.56 7.82
CA ASP A 357 -9.03 -19.32 6.77
C ASP A 357 -8.92 -18.68 5.39
N TYR A 358 -9.12 -17.36 5.33
CA TYR A 358 -8.80 -16.55 4.16
C TYR A 358 -7.88 -15.39 4.57
N THR A 359 -6.87 -15.14 3.74
CA THR A 359 -6.03 -13.94 3.81
C THR A 359 -5.77 -13.44 2.39
N PRO A 360 -5.88 -12.13 2.13
CA PRO A 360 -5.61 -11.58 0.80
C PRO A 360 -4.18 -11.86 0.36
N HIS A 361 -4.02 -12.41 -0.84
CA HIS A 361 -2.72 -12.43 -1.50
C HIS A 361 -2.38 -11.05 -2.05
N SER A 362 -1.08 -10.79 -2.20
CA SER A 362 -0.62 -9.57 -2.83
C SER A 362 0.78 -9.68 -3.39
N VAL A 363 1.07 -8.83 -4.37
CA VAL A 363 2.37 -8.72 -5.03
C VAL A 363 2.77 -7.24 -5.08
N ALA A 364 4.02 -6.96 -4.75
CA ALA A 364 4.61 -5.63 -4.93
C ALA A 364 4.81 -5.39 -6.44
N VAL A 365 4.40 -4.21 -6.90
CA VAL A 365 4.42 -3.85 -8.32
C VAL A 365 4.84 -2.39 -8.49
N ASP A 366 5.45 -2.06 -9.61
CA ASP A 366 5.63 -0.68 -10.06
C ASP A 366 4.45 -0.27 -10.93
N VAL A 367 3.93 0.95 -10.77
CA VAL A 367 2.76 1.42 -11.52
C VAL A 367 3.12 2.50 -12.53
N VAL A 368 2.58 2.36 -13.73
CA VAL A 368 2.65 3.37 -14.81
C VAL A 368 1.23 3.71 -15.27
N MET A 369 0.81 4.97 -15.22
CA MET A 369 -0.49 5.43 -15.72
C MET A 369 -0.26 6.31 -16.96
N ASP A 370 -0.77 5.91 -18.13
CA ASP A 370 -0.61 6.64 -19.39
C ASP A 370 0.85 7.03 -19.70
N GLY A 371 1.79 6.14 -19.38
CA GLY A 371 3.23 6.34 -19.55
C GLY A 371 3.92 7.11 -18.42
N GLU A 372 3.19 7.65 -17.45
CA GLU A 372 3.76 8.31 -16.26
C GLU A 372 3.94 7.30 -15.12
N PHE A 373 5.14 7.22 -14.56
CA PHE A 373 5.51 6.39 -13.43
C PHE A 373 4.96 6.97 -12.12
N TYR A 374 4.13 6.18 -11.45
CA TYR A 374 3.44 6.53 -10.20
C TYR A 374 4.15 5.97 -8.97
N GLY A 375 5.25 5.24 -9.17
CA GLY A 375 6.00 4.57 -8.12
C GLY A 375 5.45 3.19 -7.77
N SER A 376 5.91 2.64 -6.64
CA SER A 376 5.61 1.26 -6.26
C SER A 376 4.32 1.13 -5.45
N TYR A 377 3.52 0.11 -5.73
CA TYR A 377 2.25 -0.20 -5.10
C TYR A 377 2.23 -1.66 -4.65
N GLN A 378 1.21 -2.01 -3.88
CA GLN A 378 0.85 -3.40 -3.62
C GLN A 378 -0.42 -3.72 -4.41
N LEU A 379 -0.30 -4.60 -5.41
CA LEU A 379 -1.46 -5.18 -6.09
C LEU A 379 -1.98 -6.33 -5.21
N ALA A 380 -3.21 -6.21 -4.76
CA ALA A 380 -3.79 -7.11 -3.78
C ALA A 380 -5.20 -7.57 -4.16
N GLU A 381 -5.55 -8.75 -3.66
CA GLU A 381 -6.93 -9.17 -3.51
C GLU A 381 -7.65 -8.21 -2.54
N THR A 382 -8.97 -8.09 -2.63
CA THR A 382 -9.75 -7.26 -1.70
C THR A 382 -10.66 -8.16 -0.85
N VAL A 383 -11.02 -7.72 0.35
CA VAL A 383 -12.00 -8.42 1.19
C VAL A 383 -13.35 -8.40 0.49
N ARG A 384 -13.76 -9.56 -0.01
CA ARG A 384 -14.96 -9.77 -0.82
C ARG A 384 -15.45 -11.20 -0.66
N ILE A 385 -16.74 -11.42 -0.87
CA ILE A 385 -17.32 -12.76 -0.99
C ILE A 385 -16.82 -13.43 -2.28
N GLY A 386 -16.48 -14.72 -2.19
CA GLY A 386 -16.18 -15.57 -3.34
C GLY A 386 -15.41 -16.84 -2.98
N GLU A 387 -15.45 -17.83 -3.86
CA GLU A 387 -14.89 -19.18 -3.67
C GLU A 387 -13.41 -19.21 -3.25
N ASN A 388 -12.59 -18.29 -3.79
CA ASN A 388 -11.16 -18.17 -3.44
C ASN A 388 -10.88 -16.95 -2.55
N ARG A 389 -11.90 -16.48 -1.82
CA ARG A 389 -11.90 -15.28 -0.97
C ARG A 389 -12.60 -15.61 0.36
N VAL A 390 -13.49 -14.74 0.82
CA VAL A 390 -14.39 -15.04 1.93
C VAL A 390 -15.52 -15.92 1.37
N ASP A 391 -15.37 -17.24 1.46
CA ASP A 391 -16.32 -18.20 0.90
C ASP A 391 -17.47 -18.46 1.88
N ILE A 392 -18.47 -17.58 1.85
CA ILE A 392 -19.58 -17.59 2.82
C ILE A 392 -20.96 -17.84 2.20
N GLY A 393 -21.01 -17.99 0.88
CA GLY A 393 -22.24 -17.95 0.08
C GLY A 393 -22.87 -16.55 0.10
N ASP A 394 -23.07 -15.95 -1.07
CA ASP A 394 -23.64 -14.61 -1.14
C ASP A 394 -25.13 -14.65 -0.75
N LEU A 395 -25.53 -13.84 0.25
CA LEU A 395 -26.92 -13.72 0.64
C LEU A 395 -27.73 -13.04 -0.47
N GLU A 396 -27.11 -12.19 -1.28
CA GLU A 396 -27.75 -11.49 -2.41
C GLU A 396 -28.29 -12.48 -3.49
N GLU A 397 -27.82 -13.74 -3.51
CA GLU A 397 -28.33 -14.80 -4.40
C GLU A 397 -29.68 -15.40 -3.96
N ASP A 398 -29.96 -15.40 -2.66
CA ASP A 398 -31.27 -15.75 -2.10
C ASP A 398 -31.58 -14.87 -0.88
N PRO A 399 -32.00 -13.61 -1.12
CA PRO A 399 -32.20 -12.63 -0.06
C PRO A 399 -33.24 -13.03 0.98
N SER A 400 -34.17 -13.92 0.60
CA SER A 400 -35.27 -14.38 1.47
C SER A 400 -34.84 -15.38 2.53
N ASP A 401 -33.73 -16.08 2.32
CA ASP A 401 -33.08 -16.90 3.33
C ASP A 401 -32.13 -16.02 4.16
N VAL A 402 -32.68 -15.38 5.19
CA VAL A 402 -31.93 -14.52 6.13
C VAL A 402 -30.82 -15.28 6.87
N THR A 403 -30.79 -16.62 6.80
CA THR A 403 -29.69 -17.41 7.37
C THR A 403 -28.48 -17.49 6.43
N GLY A 404 -28.45 -16.72 5.35
CA GLY A 404 -27.33 -16.60 4.40
C GLY A 404 -26.01 -16.10 4.98
N GLY A 405 -25.07 -15.78 4.08
CA GLY A 405 -23.73 -15.32 4.42
C GLY A 405 -23.69 -13.81 4.69
N TYR A 406 -23.01 -13.42 5.77
CA TYR A 406 -22.80 -12.03 6.16
C TYR A 406 -21.32 -11.70 6.26
N LEU A 407 -20.91 -10.57 5.68
CA LEU A 407 -19.60 -9.95 5.92
C LEU A 407 -19.80 -8.71 6.78
N LEU A 408 -19.04 -8.61 7.86
CA LEU A 408 -19.18 -7.58 8.87
C LEU A 408 -17.83 -6.88 9.09
N GLN A 409 -17.86 -5.61 9.48
CA GLN A 409 -16.65 -4.90 9.91
C GLN A 409 -16.91 -4.00 11.13
N HIS A 410 -15.89 -3.74 11.93
CA HIS A 410 -15.97 -2.67 12.93
C HIS A 410 -16.24 -1.33 12.27
N MET A 411 -17.15 -0.55 12.86
CA MET A 411 -17.40 0.81 12.43
C MET A 411 -16.13 1.64 12.56
N ALA A 412 -15.76 2.31 11.47
CA ALA A 412 -14.81 3.39 11.53
C ALA A 412 -15.45 4.68 12.04
N SER A 413 -14.83 5.37 12.99
CA SER A 413 -15.39 6.59 13.62
C SER A 413 -15.77 7.72 12.64
N TRP A 414 -15.15 7.76 11.46
CA TRP A 414 -15.44 8.73 10.40
C TRP A 414 -16.68 8.41 9.55
N LEU A 415 -17.27 7.22 9.72
CA LEU A 415 -18.56 6.83 9.13
C LEU A 415 -19.76 7.31 9.98
N SER A 416 -19.50 8.15 10.99
CA SER A 416 -20.55 8.70 11.86
C SER A 416 -21.43 9.71 11.12
N GLY A 417 -22.75 9.48 11.10
CA GLY A 417 -23.74 10.40 10.52
C GLY A 417 -24.41 9.90 9.23
N GLU A 418 -24.04 8.73 8.72
CA GLU A 418 -24.76 8.02 7.65
C GLU A 418 -25.70 6.95 8.24
N ASP A 419 -26.85 6.71 7.61
CA ASP A 419 -27.78 5.62 7.98
C ASP A 419 -27.18 4.27 7.56
N LEU A 420 -26.14 3.84 8.27
CA LEU A 420 -25.44 2.59 7.99
C LEU A 420 -26.18 1.38 8.58
N PRO A 421 -26.12 0.22 7.91
CA PRO A 421 -26.71 -1.03 8.40
C PRO A 421 -25.91 -1.58 9.58
N MET A 422 -26.19 -1.07 10.78
CA MET A 422 -25.48 -1.38 12.02
C MET A 422 -26.15 -2.47 12.82
N VAL A 423 -25.35 -3.33 13.45
CA VAL A 423 -25.79 -4.40 14.36
C VAL A 423 -24.87 -4.54 15.57
N GLY A 424 -25.36 -5.18 16.63
CA GLY A 424 -24.64 -5.39 17.89
C GLY A 424 -24.78 -4.23 18.88
N ASP A 425 -24.10 -4.33 20.02
CA ASP A 425 -24.22 -3.37 21.14
C ASP A 425 -23.36 -2.12 20.90
N PRO A 426 -23.94 -0.91 20.84
CA PRO A 426 -23.19 0.35 20.73
C PRO A 426 -22.22 0.62 21.89
N LYS A 427 -22.40 -0.03 23.05
CA LYS A 427 -21.49 0.02 24.19
C LYS A 427 -20.51 -1.16 24.22
N GLY A 428 -20.60 -2.06 23.25
CA GLY A 428 -19.82 -3.28 23.13
C GLY A 428 -19.35 -3.50 21.69
N THR A 429 -19.63 -4.67 21.13
CA THR A 429 -19.28 -5.00 19.74
C THR A 429 -20.32 -4.41 18.79
N HIS A 430 -19.95 -3.36 18.06
CA HIS A 430 -20.83 -2.67 17.12
C HIS A 430 -20.27 -2.73 15.70
N LEU A 431 -20.99 -3.40 14.79
CA LEU A 431 -20.49 -3.76 13.48
C LEU A 431 -21.38 -3.21 12.36
N VAL A 432 -20.74 -2.78 11.27
CA VAL A 432 -21.39 -2.48 9.99
C VAL A 432 -21.56 -3.78 9.22
N VAL A 433 -22.73 -4.00 8.64
CA VAL A 433 -22.97 -5.06 7.65
C VAL A 433 -22.44 -4.58 6.29
N GLU A 434 -21.33 -5.16 5.84
CA GLU A 434 -20.73 -4.89 4.53
C GLU A 434 -21.40 -5.70 3.42
N LYS A 435 -21.78 -6.95 3.73
CA LYS A 435 -22.59 -7.79 2.86
C LYS A 435 -23.72 -8.46 3.64
N PRO A 436 -24.95 -8.49 3.08
CA PRO A 436 -25.36 -7.95 1.77
C PRO A 436 -25.28 -6.40 1.69
N GLU A 437 -25.13 -5.87 0.48
CA GLU A 437 -25.21 -4.42 0.22
C GLU A 437 -26.68 -3.97 0.22
N TYR A 438 -27.01 -2.95 1.01
CA TYR A 438 -28.35 -2.35 1.05
C TYR A 438 -28.34 -1.00 0.32
N ASP A 439 -28.72 -1.00 -0.96
CA ASP A 439 -28.89 0.23 -1.73
C ASP A 439 -30.26 0.90 -1.45
N ASP A 440 -30.46 2.09 -2.01
CA ASP A 440 -31.69 2.89 -1.81
C ASP A 440 -32.97 2.21 -2.34
N ASP A 441 -32.82 1.22 -3.22
CA ASP A 441 -33.92 0.48 -3.84
C ASP A 441 -34.18 -0.89 -3.17
N TYR A 442 -33.44 -1.21 -2.10
CA TYR A 442 -33.56 -2.48 -1.38
C TYR A 442 -34.91 -2.57 -0.63
N ASP A 443 -35.46 -3.79 -0.54
CA ASP A 443 -36.70 -4.03 0.21
C ASP A 443 -36.46 -3.82 1.72
N GLU A 444 -37.02 -2.72 2.26
CA GLU A 444 -36.81 -2.32 3.66
C GLU A 444 -37.34 -3.34 4.69
N ASP A 445 -38.43 -4.05 4.39
CA ASP A 445 -38.93 -5.09 5.30
C ASP A 445 -37.93 -6.26 5.34
N LEU A 446 -37.44 -6.67 4.16
CA LEU A 446 -36.44 -7.74 4.05
C LEU A 446 -35.10 -7.37 4.68
N LYS A 447 -34.62 -6.15 4.44
CA LYS A 447 -33.43 -5.60 5.09
C LYS A 447 -33.57 -5.64 6.60
N GLN A 448 -34.71 -5.21 7.15
CA GLN A 448 -34.92 -5.24 8.58
C GLN A 448 -34.97 -6.68 9.13
N GLU A 449 -35.53 -7.65 8.40
CA GLU A 449 -35.48 -9.07 8.76
C GLU A 449 -34.03 -9.60 8.81
N GLN A 450 -33.21 -9.28 7.81
CA GLN A 450 -31.80 -9.67 7.75
C GLN A 450 -30.96 -9.01 8.87
N LEU A 451 -31.18 -7.71 9.15
CA LEU A 451 -30.52 -7.00 10.23
C LEU A 451 -30.92 -7.56 11.60
N ASN A 452 -32.21 -7.85 11.81
CA ASN A 452 -32.69 -8.46 13.06
C ASN A 452 -32.09 -9.84 13.29
N TYR A 453 -31.93 -10.64 12.23
CA TYR A 453 -31.30 -11.96 12.31
C TYR A 453 -29.84 -11.86 12.79
N ILE A 454 -29.01 -11.06 12.11
CA ILE A 454 -27.59 -10.97 12.44
C ILE A 454 -27.34 -10.22 13.76
N ASP A 455 -28.17 -9.23 14.12
CA ASP A 455 -28.17 -8.61 15.44
C ASP A 455 -28.49 -9.62 16.56
N GLY A 456 -29.53 -10.44 16.35
CA GLY A 456 -29.88 -11.53 17.27
C GLY A 456 -28.74 -12.54 17.43
N PHE A 457 -28.05 -12.88 16.34
CA PHE A 457 -26.90 -13.77 16.36
C PHE A 457 -25.73 -13.20 17.17
N LEU A 458 -25.42 -11.90 17.04
CA LEU A 458 -24.40 -11.25 17.88
C LEU A 458 -24.79 -11.21 19.36
N ARG A 459 -26.07 -10.99 19.67
CA ARG A 459 -26.58 -11.07 21.06
C ARG A 459 -26.45 -12.47 21.66
N ASP A 460 -26.66 -13.52 20.85
CA ASP A 460 -26.46 -14.91 21.29
C ASP A 460 -24.99 -15.16 21.67
N ILE A 461 -24.03 -14.61 20.92
CA ILE A 461 -22.60 -14.69 21.25
C ILE A 461 -22.31 -13.95 22.56
N ASP A 462 -22.76 -12.71 22.71
CA ASP A 462 -22.56 -11.91 23.92
C ASP A 462 -23.14 -12.60 25.15
N ALA A 463 -24.35 -13.17 25.03
CA ALA A 463 -24.99 -13.94 26.09
C ALA A 463 -24.20 -15.21 26.45
N ALA A 464 -23.71 -15.95 25.45
CA ALA A 464 -22.93 -17.17 25.66
C ALA A 464 -21.58 -16.90 26.31
N VAL A 465 -20.89 -15.83 25.91
CA VAL A 465 -19.62 -15.40 26.52
C VAL A 465 -19.85 -14.87 27.93
N LYS A 466 -20.91 -14.09 28.16
CA LYS A 466 -21.29 -13.60 29.49
C LYS A 466 -21.59 -14.75 30.45
N LYS A 467 -22.38 -15.74 30.02
CA LYS A 467 -22.65 -16.98 30.78
C LYS A 467 -21.38 -17.71 31.18
N THR A 468 -20.38 -17.74 30.30
CA THR A 468 -19.07 -18.34 30.58
C THR A 468 -18.29 -17.56 31.63
N ALA A 469 -18.39 -16.22 31.62
CA ALA A 469 -17.73 -15.36 32.59
C ALA A 469 -18.41 -15.35 33.99
N GLU A 470 -19.72 -15.54 34.04
CA GLU A 470 -20.56 -15.38 35.24
C GLU A 470 -21.04 -16.71 35.84
N SER A 471 -20.31 -17.81 35.59
CA SER A 471 -20.72 -19.20 35.88
C SER A 471 -21.06 -19.55 37.35
N ASP A 472 -21.05 -18.58 38.27
CA ASP A 472 -21.46 -18.69 39.67
C ASP A 472 -22.87 -18.09 39.96
N SER A 473 -23.60 -17.60 38.95
CA SER A 473 -24.97 -17.07 39.14
C SER A 473 -26.07 -18.09 38.79
N ASP A 474 -26.94 -18.38 39.76
CA ASP A 474 -28.07 -19.33 39.65
C ASP A 474 -29.22 -18.85 38.72
N GLU A 475 -29.05 -17.74 37.99
CA GLU A 475 -30.10 -17.08 37.16
C GLU A 475 -29.81 -17.09 35.65
N VAL A 476 -29.20 -18.15 35.12
CA VAL A 476 -29.00 -18.27 33.66
C VAL A 476 -30.13 -19.08 33.03
N SER A 477 -30.89 -18.44 32.13
CA SER A 477 -31.91 -19.07 31.27
C SER A 477 -31.38 -20.31 30.54
N ALA A 478 -32.21 -21.35 30.45
CA ALA A 478 -31.91 -22.61 29.79
C ALA A 478 -31.70 -22.51 28.25
N GLU A 479 -31.89 -21.34 27.64
CA GLU A 479 -31.88 -21.14 26.18
C GLU A 479 -30.56 -20.57 25.61
N VAL A 480 -29.57 -20.22 26.44
CA VAL A 480 -28.29 -19.63 25.96
C VAL A 480 -27.36 -20.72 25.40
N PRO A 481 -26.90 -20.60 24.13
CA PRO A 481 -26.01 -21.59 23.50
C PRO A 481 -24.62 -21.67 24.18
N ASN A 482 -23.84 -22.71 23.84
CA ASN A 482 -22.42 -22.68 24.15
C ASN A 482 -21.72 -21.70 23.20
N TRP A 483 -20.78 -20.89 23.71
CA TRP A 483 -20.11 -19.90 22.89
C TRP A 483 -19.35 -20.55 21.71
N ARG A 484 -18.83 -21.77 21.87
CA ARG A 484 -18.14 -22.52 20.81
C ARG A 484 -19.05 -22.99 19.67
N ASP A 485 -20.36 -22.98 19.88
CA ASP A 485 -21.36 -23.33 18.86
C ASP A 485 -21.68 -22.13 17.94
N VAL A 486 -21.36 -20.90 18.38
CA VAL A 486 -21.74 -19.66 17.69
C VAL A 486 -20.54 -18.76 17.35
N LEU A 487 -19.38 -18.98 17.95
CA LEU A 487 -18.13 -18.24 17.70
C LEU A 487 -16.99 -19.23 17.48
N ASP A 488 -16.26 -19.06 16.39
CA ASP A 488 -15.15 -19.93 16.05
C ASP A 488 -13.90 -19.58 16.88
N GLU A 489 -13.52 -20.53 17.75
CA GLU A 489 -12.42 -20.37 18.69
C GLU A 489 -11.08 -20.13 18.00
N GLU A 490 -10.77 -20.88 16.94
CA GLU A 490 -9.46 -20.77 16.29
C GLU A 490 -9.30 -19.42 15.58
N SER A 491 -10.30 -18.99 14.81
CA SER A 491 -10.25 -17.70 14.13
C SER A 491 -10.18 -16.52 15.11
N LEU A 492 -10.93 -16.56 16.22
CA LEU A 492 -10.85 -15.55 17.28
C LEU A 492 -9.41 -15.45 17.83
N ILE A 493 -8.80 -16.59 18.16
CA ILE A 493 -7.44 -16.64 18.70
C ILE A 493 -6.44 -16.12 17.68
N LYS A 494 -6.43 -16.70 16.46
CA LYS A 494 -5.48 -16.36 15.40
C LYS A 494 -5.56 -14.88 15.04
N TYR A 495 -6.77 -14.35 14.85
CA TYR A 495 -6.96 -12.97 14.45
C TYR A 495 -6.54 -12.00 15.56
N THR A 496 -6.89 -12.28 16.82
CA THR A 496 -6.49 -11.45 17.95
C THR A 496 -4.98 -11.49 18.17
N LEU A 497 -4.33 -12.65 18.02
CA LEU A 497 -2.88 -12.77 18.09
C LEU A 497 -2.19 -11.99 16.97
N MET A 498 -2.75 -11.96 15.75
CA MET A 498 -2.20 -11.15 14.65
C MET A 498 -2.26 -9.66 14.97
N GLN A 499 -3.41 -9.17 15.42
CA GLN A 499 -3.59 -7.76 15.82
C GLN A 499 -2.65 -7.36 16.95
N GLU A 500 -2.49 -8.22 17.96
CA GLU A 500 -1.60 -7.99 19.10
C GLU A 500 -0.12 -8.02 18.69
N LEU A 501 0.28 -9.02 17.89
CA LEU A 501 1.66 -9.17 17.44
C LEU A 501 2.11 -7.99 16.59
N SER A 502 1.24 -7.51 15.71
CA SER A 502 1.52 -6.35 14.87
C SER A 502 1.39 -5.03 15.61
N LEU A 503 0.88 -5.01 16.85
CA LEU A 503 0.55 -3.80 17.60
C LEU A 503 -0.33 -2.83 16.78
N ASN A 504 -1.33 -3.37 16.06
CA ASN A 504 -2.18 -2.55 15.18
C ASN A 504 -3.04 -1.56 16.00
N GLY A 505 -2.71 -0.26 15.90
CA GLY A 505 -3.44 0.80 16.60
C GLY A 505 -4.91 0.93 16.20
N ASP A 506 -5.26 0.59 14.97
CA ASP A 506 -6.62 0.72 14.43
C ASP A 506 -7.47 -0.52 14.65
N ALA A 507 -6.89 -1.60 15.18
CA ALA A 507 -7.62 -2.82 15.48
C ALA A 507 -8.86 -2.52 16.34
N TYR A 508 -10.02 -3.02 15.88
CA TYR A 508 -11.33 -2.84 16.51
C TYR A 508 -11.86 -1.39 16.52
N GLY A 509 -11.28 -0.50 15.70
CA GLY A 509 -11.79 0.86 15.44
C GLY A 509 -12.05 1.15 13.95
N GLY A 510 -11.87 0.13 13.09
CA GLY A 510 -11.98 0.17 11.63
C GLY A 510 -11.23 -1.01 11.02
N SER A 511 -11.45 -1.29 9.73
CA SER A 511 -10.72 -2.31 8.93
C SER A 511 -10.52 -3.67 9.63
N THR A 512 -11.48 -4.04 10.49
CA THR A 512 -11.45 -5.26 11.29
C THR A 512 -12.68 -6.07 10.95
N TYR A 513 -12.48 -7.21 10.27
CA TYR A 513 -13.56 -7.97 9.65
C TYR A 513 -13.98 -9.19 10.47
N TYR A 514 -15.24 -9.58 10.27
CA TYR A 514 -15.83 -10.84 10.68
C TYR A 514 -16.72 -11.35 9.56
N TYR A 515 -16.96 -12.65 9.54
CA TYR A 515 -17.92 -13.22 8.61
C TYR A 515 -18.70 -14.37 9.25
N LYS A 516 -19.93 -14.54 8.78
CA LYS A 516 -20.83 -15.62 9.16
C LYS A 516 -21.27 -16.33 7.88
N PRO A 517 -20.89 -17.59 7.64
CA PRO A 517 -21.32 -18.31 6.44
C PRO A 517 -22.79 -18.78 6.52
N ARG A 518 -23.34 -19.26 5.40
CA ARG A 518 -24.77 -19.62 5.25
C ARG A 518 -25.19 -20.84 6.09
N GLY A 519 -26.26 -20.70 6.87
CA GLY A 519 -26.89 -21.78 7.62
C GLY A 519 -27.57 -21.28 8.90
N GLU A 520 -28.53 -22.04 9.44
CA GLU A 520 -29.37 -21.60 10.57
C GLU A 520 -28.57 -21.27 11.84
N LYS A 521 -27.49 -22.01 12.14
CA LYS A 521 -26.50 -21.69 13.19
C LYS A 521 -25.10 -22.16 12.80
N GLU A 522 -24.47 -21.38 11.94
CA GLU A 522 -23.02 -21.46 11.75
C GLU A 522 -22.30 -20.57 12.77
N LYS A 523 -20.97 -20.56 12.77
CA LYS A 523 -20.18 -19.75 13.70
C LYS A 523 -19.86 -18.39 13.08
N LEU A 524 -19.65 -17.38 13.92
CA LEU A 524 -18.92 -16.18 13.54
C LEU A 524 -17.43 -16.52 13.45
N TYR A 525 -16.78 -16.10 12.37
CA TYR A 525 -15.34 -16.19 12.20
C TYR A 525 -14.72 -14.80 12.21
N CYS A 526 -13.52 -14.69 12.77
CA CYS A 526 -12.75 -13.44 12.81
C CYS A 526 -11.75 -13.36 11.65
N GLY A 527 -11.70 -12.21 10.98
CA GLY A 527 -10.88 -11.97 9.80
C GLY A 527 -11.72 -11.67 8.55
N PRO A 528 -11.09 -11.55 7.37
CA PRO A 528 -9.64 -11.66 7.12
C PRO A 528 -8.84 -10.45 7.61
N ALA A 529 -7.51 -10.55 7.60
CA ALA A 529 -6.60 -9.42 7.84
C ALA A 529 -6.65 -8.41 6.69
N TRP A 530 -6.74 -7.12 7.02
CA TRP A 530 -6.81 -6.00 6.07
C TRP A 530 -6.28 -4.70 6.69
N ASP A 531 -5.62 -3.84 5.89
CA ASP A 531 -5.27 -2.45 6.25
C ASP A 531 -4.25 -2.28 7.41
N PHE A 532 -3.09 -2.93 7.29
CA PHE A 532 -2.02 -2.89 8.32
C PHE A 532 -0.83 -1.98 7.96
N ASP A 533 -0.95 -1.12 6.95
CA ASP A 533 0.13 -0.24 6.49
C ASP A 533 0.35 0.97 7.42
N PHE A 534 -0.73 1.58 7.90
CA PHE A 534 -0.66 2.87 8.60
C PHE A 534 -0.13 2.78 10.04
N VAL A 535 -0.72 1.91 10.87
CA VAL A 535 -0.55 1.95 12.34
C VAL A 535 -0.16 0.62 12.99
N ALA A 536 0.49 -0.25 12.21
CA ALA A 536 1.03 -1.52 12.68
C ALA A 536 2.56 -1.55 12.61
N TRP A 537 3.16 -2.59 13.19
CA TRP A 537 4.59 -2.91 13.14
C TRP A 537 5.52 -1.79 13.62
N GLY A 538 5.09 -1.08 14.68
CA GLY A 538 5.90 -0.02 15.30
C GLY A 538 5.90 1.31 14.54
N ALA A 539 4.93 1.53 13.64
CA ALA A 539 4.72 2.82 12.98
C ALA A 539 4.38 3.97 13.97
N TYR A 540 3.96 3.65 15.20
CA TYR A 540 3.91 4.63 16.29
C TYR A 540 5.26 4.75 16.99
N GLN A 541 5.87 5.93 16.88
CA GLN A 541 6.83 6.40 17.87
C GLN A 541 6.10 6.56 19.21
N THR A 542 6.66 6.00 20.26
CA THR A 542 6.12 5.93 21.63
C THR A 542 6.11 7.28 22.37
N ASP A 543 6.05 8.41 21.66
CA ASP A 543 6.11 9.73 22.27
C ASP A 543 4.70 10.24 22.60
N PHE A 544 3.99 9.49 23.45
CA PHE A 544 3.24 10.14 24.51
C PHE A 544 4.25 10.50 25.61
N GLU A 545 5.11 11.48 25.32
CA GLU A 545 5.82 12.18 26.38
C GLU A 545 4.77 12.79 27.30
N ASN A 546 4.65 12.19 28.47
CA ASN A 546 4.03 12.80 29.63
C ASN A 546 4.83 14.07 29.96
N PRO A 547 4.29 15.30 29.78
CA PRO A 547 4.92 16.47 30.36
C PRO A 547 4.56 16.48 31.85
N GLN A 548 5.15 15.55 32.61
CA GLN A 548 5.41 15.60 34.05
C GLN A 548 5.74 14.19 34.60
N SER A 549 7.00 13.79 34.50
CA SER A 549 7.73 13.28 35.68
C SER A 549 9.20 13.13 35.33
N GLU A 550 10.03 13.91 36.02
CA GLU A 550 11.48 13.77 36.02
C GLU A 550 11.88 12.38 36.52
N ALA A 551 12.49 11.56 35.66
CA ALA A 551 13.43 10.52 36.07
C ALA A 551 14.30 10.13 34.87
N GLY A 552 15.57 10.51 34.93
CA GLY A 552 16.52 10.45 33.82
C GLY A 552 16.86 9.03 33.35
N VAL A 553 17.24 8.97 32.07
CA VAL A 553 17.99 7.88 31.46
C VAL A 553 19.34 7.75 32.18
N ILE A 554 19.66 6.55 32.67
CA ILE A 554 21.04 6.13 32.94
C ILE A 554 21.25 4.74 32.34
N ASP A 555 22.33 4.62 31.57
CA ASP A 555 22.90 3.41 30.97
C ASP A 555 22.93 2.18 31.90
N GLY A 556 22.79 1.00 31.29
CA GLY A 556 23.44 -0.22 31.75
C GLY A 556 22.58 -1.24 32.51
N GLU A 557 22.67 -2.49 32.02
CA GLU A 557 22.43 -3.80 32.68
C GLU A 557 21.23 -3.96 33.64
N ILE A 558 20.30 -4.86 33.27
CA ILE A 558 19.27 -5.36 34.20
C ILE A 558 19.66 -6.77 34.66
N GLU A 559 20.11 -6.87 35.91
CA GLU A 559 20.06 -8.10 36.71
C GLU A 559 18.59 -8.45 37.03
N ILE A 560 18.25 -9.73 36.89
CA ILE A 560 16.95 -10.27 37.26
C ILE A 560 17.02 -10.68 38.74
N GLU A 561 16.40 -9.90 39.63
CA GLU A 561 16.06 -10.36 40.97
C GLU A 561 14.57 -10.66 41.11
N ASN A 562 14.31 -11.74 41.85
CA ASN A 562 13.06 -12.47 42.02
C ASN A 562 11.89 -11.60 42.50
N VAL A 563 10.69 -11.83 41.94
CA VAL A 563 9.43 -11.27 42.48
C VAL A 563 8.76 -12.35 43.35
N ASP A 564 8.52 -11.97 44.59
CA ASP A 564 7.84 -12.70 45.67
C ASP A 564 6.31 -12.68 45.48
N ASP A 565 5.69 -13.84 45.60
CA ASP A 565 4.29 -14.20 45.29
C ASP A 565 3.27 -13.78 46.37
N SER A 566 3.48 -12.66 47.08
CA SER A 566 2.74 -12.42 48.33
C SER A 566 2.16 -11.01 48.54
N LYS A 567 1.56 -10.37 47.53
CA LYS A 567 0.63 -9.23 47.74
C LYS A 567 -0.54 -9.19 46.75
N ALA A 568 -1.44 -10.15 46.89
CA ALA A 568 -2.84 -10.04 46.45
C ALA A 568 -3.72 -9.73 47.68
N SER A 569 -4.42 -8.58 47.68
CA SER A 569 -5.65 -8.31 48.45
C SER A 569 -6.19 -6.91 48.06
N VAL A 570 -7.33 -6.77 47.35
CA VAL A 570 -8.73 -6.61 47.86
C VAL A 570 -8.95 -5.19 48.46
N ALA A 571 -9.94 -4.33 48.13
CA ALA A 571 -11.35 -4.47 47.74
C ALA A 571 -11.85 -3.16 47.05
N GLN A 572 -12.74 -3.23 46.04
CA GLN A 572 -14.22 -3.00 46.08
C GLN A 572 -14.67 -1.53 45.87
N THR A 573 -15.20 -1.18 44.68
CA THR A 573 -16.63 -1.14 44.24
C THR A 573 -17.45 -0.01 44.87
N GLU A 574 -18.01 0.85 44.01
CA GLU A 574 -19.47 1.05 43.86
C GLU A 574 -19.75 1.88 42.60
N GLU A 575 -20.38 1.21 41.63
CA GLU A 575 -21.42 1.71 40.71
C GLU A 575 -21.07 2.83 39.68
N ASP A 576 -20.76 2.36 38.47
CA ASP A 576 -21.60 2.58 37.27
C ASP A 576 -21.56 3.89 36.47
N GLU A 577 -20.57 4.78 36.64
CA GLU A 577 -20.44 5.97 35.77
C GLU A 577 -19.24 5.99 34.80
N ASP A 578 -18.37 4.98 34.77
CA ASP A 578 -17.07 5.08 34.09
C ASP A 578 -16.69 3.82 33.27
N MET A 579 -17.48 3.46 32.25
CA MET A 579 -17.05 2.47 31.22
C MET A 579 -15.97 3.02 30.26
N GLY A 580 -15.21 4.03 30.70
CA GLY A 580 -13.88 4.30 30.17
C GLY A 580 -12.93 3.25 30.75
N TYR A 581 -12.63 2.21 29.96
CA TYR A 581 -11.64 1.17 30.29
C TYR A 581 -10.27 1.79 30.64
N GLY A 582 -10.11 2.15 31.91
CA GLY A 582 -8.90 2.69 32.50
C GLY A 582 -7.88 1.58 32.77
N VAL A 583 -7.33 0.98 31.71
CA VAL A 583 -6.16 0.11 31.79
C VAL A 583 -5.14 0.57 30.74
N LYS A 584 -4.41 1.63 31.09
CA LYS A 584 -3.24 2.10 30.33
C LYS A 584 -2.16 1.01 30.37
N ASN A 585 -1.77 0.45 29.21
CA ASN A 585 -0.56 -0.38 28.94
C ASN A 585 -0.74 -1.84 28.45
N PHE A 586 -1.85 -2.21 27.80
CA PHE A 586 -1.90 -3.45 27.00
C PHE A 586 -2.25 -3.16 25.53
N GLY A 587 -1.76 -4.00 24.61
CA GLY A 587 -1.94 -3.84 23.16
C GLY A 587 -3.39 -4.06 22.68
N PRO A 588 -3.59 -4.18 21.34
CA PRO A 588 -4.89 -4.38 20.71
C PRO A 588 -5.79 -5.45 21.34
N ILE A 589 -5.21 -6.47 21.96
CA ILE A 589 -5.91 -7.58 22.62
C ILE A 589 -6.96 -7.14 23.65
N THR A 590 -6.79 -5.97 24.29
CA THR A 590 -7.76 -5.47 25.29
C THR A 590 -9.05 -4.93 24.67
N ARG A 591 -9.00 -4.55 23.40
CA ARG A 591 -10.15 -4.06 22.63
C ARG A 591 -10.83 -5.20 21.86
N ALA A 592 -10.24 -6.39 21.84
CA ALA A 592 -10.78 -7.53 21.11
C ALA A 592 -12.12 -8.00 21.71
N PRO A 593 -13.20 -8.02 20.92
CA PRO A 593 -14.48 -8.60 21.34
C PRO A 593 -14.31 -10.02 21.90
N TRP A 594 -14.96 -10.29 23.03
CA TRP A 594 -15.06 -11.60 23.69
C TRP A 594 -13.76 -12.20 24.24
N PHE A 595 -12.60 -11.91 23.65
CA PHE A 595 -11.33 -12.57 23.90
C PHE A 595 -10.92 -12.55 25.38
N MET A 596 -10.86 -11.38 26.00
CA MET A 596 -10.38 -11.28 27.38
C MET A 596 -11.33 -11.95 28.39
N LYS A 597 -12.65 -11.91 28.14
CA LYS A 597 -13.64 -12.61 28.96
C LYS A 597 -13.41 -14.12 28.89
N LEU A 598 -13.26 -14.66 27.68
CA LEU A 598 -12.96 -16.09 27.50
C LEU A 598 -11.59 -16.45 28.08
N TYR A 599 -10.57 -15.63 27.86
CA TYR A 599 -9.21 -15.88 28.35
C TYR A 599 -9.12 -15.99 29.87
N TYR A 600 -9.89 -15.20 30.61
CA TYR A 600 -9.90 -15.27 32.07
C TYR A 600 -10.77 -16.41 32.60
N HIS A 601 -11.92 -16.67 31.97
CA HIS A 601 -12.97 -17.51 32.56
C HIS A 601 -13.10 -18.92 31.94
N ASP A 602 -12.48 -19.18 30.80
CA ASP A 602 -12.47 -20.49 30.12
C ASP A 602 -11.03 -21.03 30.08
N ALA A 603 -10.76 -22.07 30.87
CA ALA A 603 -9.41 -22.63 31.01
C ALA A 603 -8.93 -23.30 29.72
N ASP A 604 -9.82 -24.02 29.03
CA ASP A 604 -9.51 -24.70 27.77
C ASP A 604 -9.19 -23.68 26.67
N PHE A 605 -9.95 -22.57 26.61
CA PHE A 605 -9.67 -21.46 25.69
C PHE A 605 -8.28 -20.87 25.91
N ARG A 606 -7.92 -20.61 27.17
CA ARG A 606 -6.60 -20.09 27.52
C ARG A 606 -5.47 -21.06 27.16
N GLU A 607 -5.67 -22.36 27.35
CA GLU A 607 -4.70 -23.38 26.91
C GLU A 607 -4.55 -23.38 25.38
N ASN A 608 -5.65 -23.24 24.64
CA ASN A 608 -5.61 -23.15 23.17
C ASN A 608 -4.91 -21.88 22.68
N VAL A 609 -5.09 -20.74 23.35
CA VAL A 609 -4.35 -19.50 23.06
C VAL A 609 -2.84 -19.73 23.19
N ILE A 610 -2.41 -20.36 24.29
CA ILE A 610 -0.98 -20.65 24.55
C ILE A 610 -0.45 -21.60 23.47
N LYS A 611 -1.20 -22.66 23.16
CA LYS A 611 -0.81 -23.64 22.15
C LYS A 611 -0.61 -23.02 20.76
N ILE A 612 -1.59 -22.25 20.27
CA ILE A 612 -1.51 -21.60 18.95
C ILE A 612 -0.34 -20.61 18.92
N TRP A 613 -0.15 -19.83 20.00
CA TRP A 613 0.98 -18.91 20.09
C TRP A 613 2.35 -19.64 20.12
N ASP A 614 2.46 -20.75 20.84
CA ASP A 614 3.71 -21.51 20.92
C ASP A 614 4.07 -22.14 19.56
N GLU A 615 3.09 -22.69 18.85
CA GLU A 615 3.27 -23.22 17.49
C GLU A 615 3.70 -22.12 16.51
N PHE A 616 3.00 -20.99 16.50
CA PHE A 616 3.32 -19.87 15.60
C PHE A 616 4.66 -19.22 15.94
N SER A 617 4.95 -18.98 17.22
CA SER A 617 6.21 -18.37 17.65
C SER A 617 7.41 -19.26 17.35
N LYS A 618 7.24 -20.58 17.34
CA LYS A 618 8.27 -21.52 16.90
C LYS A 618 8.55 -21.37 15.40
N LEU A 619 7.51 -21.31 14.58
CA LEU A 619 7.63 -21.07 13.13
C LEU A 619 8.37 -19.75 12.84
N LEU A 620 8.01 -18.67 13.54
CA LEU A 620 8.69 -17.38 13.43
C LEU A 620 10.17 -17.45 13.81
N LYS A 621 10.51 -18.16 14.90
CA LYS A 621 11.90 -18.35 15.36
C LYS A 621 12.72 -19.22 14.38
N GLU A 622 12.09 -20.17 13.71
CA GLU A 622 12.74 -21.00 12.70
C GLU A 622 13.01 -20.19 11.43
N SER A 623 12.03 -19.44 10.92
CA SER A 623 12.20 -18.52 9.79
C SER A 623 13.33 -17.51 10.01
N ALA A 624 13.37 -16.88 11.19
CA ALA A 624 14.40 -15.91 11.53
C ALA A 624 15.82 -16.51 11.57
N LYS A 625 15.98 -17.81 11.88
CA LYS A 625 17.29 -18.49 11.85
C LYS A 625 17.77 -18.77 10.43
N GLU A 626 16.84 -18.93 9.50
CA GLU A 626 17.12 -19.20 8.09
C GLU A 626 17.34 -17.91 7.28
N GLY A 627 17.21 -16.74 7.93
CA GLY A 627 17.38 -15.43 7.30
C GLY A 627 16.14 -14.93 6.56
N GLY A 628 14.98 -15.55 6.81
CA GLY A 628 13.66 -15.14 6.31
C GLY A 628 12.91 -14.21 7.24
#